data_AF-A0A9D8MRN4-F1
#
_entry.id   AF-A0A9D8MRN4-F1
#
_cell.length_a   1.000
_cell.length_b   1.000
_cell.length_c   1.000
_cell.angle_alpha   90.00
_cell.angle_beta   90.00
_cell.angle_gamma   90.00
#
_symmetry.space_group_name_H-M   'P 1'
#
loop_
_entity.id
_entity.type
_entity.pdbx_description
1 polymer ?
#
loop_
_entity_poly.entity_id
_entity_poly.type
_entity_poly.pdbx_seq_one_letter_code
_entity_poly.pdbx_strand_id
1 'polypeptide(L)'
;MKKTIILLLALFVSTCMTAQQIKVYLNAGHGSWGPNDRPMPTIPYPMLPETGRPDTCGFYESNTNLWKTLECGTRLKKNGNFKVRYSRKKNGPYPYREGASNEFRYNRSLSEISAEVDTWGADMFLSIHSNATTEGALINYPLFLYRGTDAED
;
A
#
# COMPACT_ATOMS: atom_id res chain seq x y z
N MET A 1 -62.72 43.73 -2.82
CA MET A 1 -61.42 43.39 -3.45
C MET A 1 -60.63 42.51 -2.49
N LYS A 2 -60.59 41.19 -2.72
CA LYS A 2 -59.86 40.24 -1.85
C LYS A 2 -58.38 40.30 -2.23
N LYS A 3 -57.51 40.67 -1.29
CA LYS A 3 -56.06 40.71 -1.48
C LYS A 3 -55.52 39.28 -1.36
N THR A 4 -55.17 38.67 -2.49
CA THR A 4 -54.53 37.35 -2.52
C THR A 4 -53.04 37.55 -2.22
N ILE A 5 -52.59 37.18 -1.02
CA ILE A 5 -51.17 37.12 -0.68
C ILE A 5 -50.64 35.78 -1.19
N ILE A 6 -49.74 35.81 -2.17
CA ILE A 6 -49.01 34.62 -2.64
C ILE A 6 -47.79 34.46 -1.74
N LEU A 7 -47.81 33.41 -0.90
CA LEU A 7 -46.66 33.03 -0.08
C LEU A 7 -45.75 32.13 -0.92
N LEU A 8 -44.65 32.67 -1.44
CA LEU A 8 -43.59 31.90 -2.10
C LEU A 8 -42.79 31.14 -1.04
N LEU A 9 -43.10 29.86 -0.88
CA LEU A 9 -42.34 28.94 -0.04
C LEU A 9 -41.03 28.59 -0.77
N ALA A 10 -39.93 29.25 -0.41
CA ALA A 10 -38.61 28.87 -0.89
C ALA A 10 -38.20 27.53 -0.27
N LEU A 11 -38.27 26.45 -1.05
CA LEU A 11 -37.71 25.16 -0.67
C LEU A 11 -36.18 25.28 -0.64
N PHE A 12 -35.60 25.50 0.54
CA PHE A 12 -34.18 25.25 0.75
C PHE A 12 -33.96 23.73 0.78
N VAL A 13 -33.67 23.15 -0.39
CA VAL A 13 -33.13 21.79 -0.46
C VAL A 13 -31.69 21.88 0.04
N SER A 14 -31.51 21.60 1.33
CA SER A 14 -30.19 21.36 1.90
C SER A 14 -29.66 20.08 1.25
N THR A 15 -28.82 20.23 0.23
CA THR A 15 -28.07 19.09 -0.30
C THR A 15 -27.07 18.72 0.79
N CYS A 16 -27.36 17.66 1.54
CA CYS A 16 -26.33 17.06 2.36
C CYS A 16 -25.27 16.53 1.39
N MET A 17 -24.17 17.28 1.21
CA MET A 17 -23.01 16.71 0.54
C MET A 17 -22.58 15.53 1.40
N THR A 18 -22.77 14.33 0.87
CA THR A 18 -22.19 13.12 1.46
C THR A 18 -20.70 13.39 1.63
N ALA A 19 -20.15 13.15 2.82
CA ALA A 19 -18.73 13.39 3.05
C ALA A 19 -17.91 12.69 1.95
N GLN A 20 -17.08 13.46 1.23
CA GLN A 20 -16.22 12.93 0.18
C GLN A 20 -15.40 11.77 0.76
N GLN A 21 -15.42 10.61 0.10
CA GLN A 21 -14.53 9.51 0.46
C GLN A 21 -13.08 9.90 0.20
N ILE A 22 -12.26 9.87 1.24
CA ILE A 22 -10.82 10.11 1.12
C ILE A 22 -10.20 8.92 0.35
N LYS A 23 -9.53 9.21 -0.75
CA LYS A 23 -8.86 8.23 -1.62
C LYS A 23 -7.46 7.93 -1.10
N VAL A 24 -7.25 6.72 -0.61
CA VAL A 24 -5.96 6.26 -0.10
C VAL A 24 -5.35 5.24 -1.08
N TYR A 25 -4.19 5.55 -1.61
CA TYR A 25 -3.41 4.64 -2.43
C TYR A 25 -2.39 3.92 -1.54
N LEU A 26 -2.48 2.59 -1.49
CA LEU A 26 -1.61 1.75 -0.71
C LEU A 26 -0.63 1.00 -1.63
N ASN A 27 0.65 1.30 -1.51
CA ASN A 27 1.71 0.59 -2.22
C ASN A 27 2.36 -0.46 -1.31
N ALA A 28 2.22 -1.74 -1.67
CA ALA A 28 3.04 -2.80 -1.08
C ALA A 28 4.37 -2.86 -1.83
N GLY A 29 5.47 -2.44 -1.18
CA GLY A 29 6.80 -2.44 -1.77
C GLY A 29 7.19 -3.82 -2.33
N HIS A 30 7.98 -3.83 -3.41
CA HIS A 30 8.42 -5.04 -4.13
C HIS A 30 7.22 -5.85 -4.69
N GLY A 31 7.43 -7.10 -5.10
CA GLY A 31 6.34 -7.93 -5.65
C GLY A 31 6.70 -9.38 -5.99
N SER A 32 7.99 -9.68 -6.14
CA SER A 32 8.52 -11.00 -6.45
C SER A 32 9.53 -11.49 -5.43
N TRP A 33 9.68 -12.81 -5.31
CA TRP A 33 10.57 -13.52 -4.38
C TRP A 33 12.02 -13.60 -4.90
N GLY A 34 12.45 -12.59 -5.65
CA GLY A 34 13.76 -12.54 -6.29
C GLY A 34 14.90 -12.27 -5.31
N PRO A 35 16.16 -12.20 -5.80
CA PRO A 35 17.33 -11.94 -4.96
C PRO A 35 17.22 -10.66 -4.12
N ASN A 36 16.55 -9.63 -4.66
CA ASN A 36 16.33 -8.35 -3.99
C ASN A 36 15.24 -8.38 -2.91
N ASP A 37 14.62 -9.54 -2.63
CA ASP A 37 13.49 -9.67 -1.71
C ASP A 37 13.90 -9.98 -0.25
N ARG A 38 15.21 -9.96 0.01
CA ARG A 38 15.84 -10.03 1.34
C ARG A 38 15.28 -11.17 2.21
N PRO A 39 15.31 -12.43 1.74
CA PRO A 39 14.84 -13.56 2.54
C PRO A 39 15.61 -13.65 3.85
N MET A 40 14.91 -13.79 4.97
CA MET A 40 15.51 -13.92 6.30
C MET A 40 14.84 -15.04 7.09
N PRO A 41 15.61 -15.94 7.74
CA PRO A 41 15.03 -16.93 8.62
C PRO A 41 14.37 -16.27 9.84
N THR A 42 13.32 -16.90 10.33
CA THR A 42 12.71 -16.62 11.64
C THR A 42 12.66 -17.92 12.44
N ILE A 43 12.43 -17.83 13.76
CA ILE A 43 12.33 -19.02 14.63
C ILE A 43 11.38 -20.10 14.05
N PRO A 44 10.15 -19.77 13.61
CA PRO A 44 9.25 -20.78 13.03
C PRO A 44 9.55 -21.13 11.56
N TYR A 45 10.31 -20.30 10.83
CA TYR A 45 10.57 -20.48 9.39
C TYR A 45 12.06 -20.32 9.10
N PRO A 46 12.88 -21.37 9.32
CA PRO A 46 14.32 -21.35 9.06
C PRO A 46 14.62 -21.39 7.54
N MET A 47 15.89 -21.22 7.19
CA MET A 47 16.36 -21.43 5.81
C MET A 47 16.23 -22.91 5.44
N LEU A 48 15.58 -23.19 4.31
CA LEU A 48 15.49 -24.53 3.75
C LEU A 48 16.84 -24.94 3.13
N PRO A 49 17.38 -26.13 3.41
CA PRO A 49 18.64 -26.60 2.83
C PRO A 49 18.68 -26.59 1.30
N GLU A 50 17.55 -26.83 0.65
CA GLU A 50 17.46 -27.00 -0.80
C GLU A 50 17.52 -25.67 -1.56
N THR A 51 17.03 -24.60 -0.95
CA THR A 51 16.89 -23.30 -1.61
C THR A 51 17.76 -22.22 -0.99
N GLY A 52 18.30 -22.45 0.21
CA GLY A 52 18.97 -21.43 1.01
C GLY A 52 18.04 -20.26 1.33
N ARG A 53 16.73 -20.50 1.47
CA ARG A 53 15.70 -19.48 1.72
C ARG A 53 14.58 -20.06 2.59
N PRO A 54 13.81 -19.27 3.35
CA PRO A 54 12.68 -19.81 4.10
C PRO A 54 11.49 -20.09 3.17
N ASP A 55 10.50 -20.85 3.66
CA ASP A 55 9.29 -21.17 2.89
C ASP A 55 8.36 -19.96 2.68
N THR A 56 7.18 -20.18 2.10
CA THR A 56 6.22 -19.09 1.84
C THR A 56 5.66 -18.39 3.07
N CYS A 57 5.85 -18.97 4.25
CA CYS A 57 5.42 -18.41 5.52
C CYS A 57 6.56 -17.63 6.21
N GLY A 58 7.80 -17.75 5.73
CA GLY A 58 8.96 -16.99 6.20
C GLY A 58 8.99 -15.52 5.79
N PHE A 59 10.02 -14.81 6.29
CA PHE A 59 10.19 -13.39 6.00
C PHE A 59 10.75 -13.18 4.59
N TYR A 60 9.99 -12.40 3.83
CA TYR A 60 10.38 -11.78 2.57
C TYR A 60 9.82 -10.36 2.59
N GLU A 61 10.58 -9.38 2.10
CA GLU A 61 10.14 -7.98 2.09
C GLU A 61 8.80 -7.86 1.34
N SER A 62 8.70 -8.41 0.13
CA SER A 62 7.51 -8.35 -0.73
C SER A 62 6.28 -9.01 -0.10
N ASN A 63 6.45 -10.20 0.49
CA ASN A 63 5.35 -10.93 1.14
C ASN A 63 4.81 -10.14 2.33
N THR A 64 5.70 -9.79 3.26
CA THR A 64 5.30 -9.15 4.50
C THR A 64 4.74 -7.75 4.26
N ASN A 65 5.27 -7.00 3.29
CA ASN A 65 4.70 -5.73 2.85
C ASN A 65 3.27 -5.91 2.31
N LEU A 66 3.02 -6.96 1.53
CA LEU A 66 1.68 -7.23 1.01
C LEU A 66 0.68 -7.47 2.13
N TRP A 67 1.00 -8.32 3.11
CA TRP A 67 0.10 -8.61 4.22
C TRP A 67 -0.25 -7.36 5.03
N LYS A 68 0.76 -6.56 5.38
CA LYS A 68 0.58 -5.28 6.09
C LYS A 68 -0.30 -4.33 5.30
N THR A 69 -0.08 -4.23 3.99
CA THR A 69 -0.83 -3.35 3.08
C THR A 69 -2.29 -3.79 2.95
N LEU A 70 -2.53 -5.09 2.79
CA LEU A 70 -3.88 -5.64 2.70
C LEU A 70 -4.66 -5.40 3.99
N GLU A 71 -4.04 -5.66 5.15
CA GLU A 71 -4.66 -5.41 6.44
C GLU A 71 -4.91 -3.93 6.69
N CYS A 72 -3.96 -3.04 6.36
CA CYS A 72 -4.15 -1.60 6.41
C CYS A 72 -5.40 -1.18 5.61
N GLY A 73 -5.52 -1.65 4.37
CA GLY A 73 -6.68 -1.35 3.54
C GLY A 73 -7.99 -1.94 4.06
N THR A 74 -7.97 -3.13 4.67
CA THR A 74 -9.13 -3.70 5.38
C THR A 74 -9.57 -2.81 6.54
N ARG A 75 -8.62 -2.35 7.36
CA ARG A 75 -8.90 -1.46 8.50
C ARG A 75 -9.42 -0.09 8.07
N LEU A 76 -8.84 0.52 7.03
CA LEU A 76 -9.34 1.78 6.48
C LEU A 76 -10.78 1.66 6.01
N LYS A 77 -11.11 0.62 5.24
CA LYS A 77 -12.49 0.40 4.76
C LYS A 77 -13.48 0.10 5.89
N LYS A 78 -13.04 -0.58 6.94
CA LYS A 78 -13.89 -0.96 8.08
C LYS A 78 -14.16 0.22 9.02
N ASN A 79 -13.16 1.07 9.25
CA ASN A 79 -13.17 2.03 10.35
C ASN A 79 -13.32 3.49 9.91
N GLY A 80 -13.43 3.77 8.61
CA GLY A 80 -13.58 5.15 8.13
C GLY A 80 -14.18 5.26 6.73
N ASN A 81 -14.38 6.51 6.30
CA ASN A 81 -14.94 6.83 4.99
C ASN A 81 -13.82 6.92 3.92
N PHE A 82 -13.13 5.80 3.69
CA PHE A 82 -11.99 5.73 2.77
C PHE A 82 -12.30 4.91 1.52
N LYS A 83 -11.87 5.42 0.36
CA LYS A 83 -11.78 4.64 -0.88
C LYS A 83 -10.34 4.19 -1.05
N VAL A 84 -10.10 2.87 -1.13
CA VAL A 84 -8.74 2.33 -1.15
C VAL A 84 -8.39 1.71 -2.51
N ARG A 85 -7.22 2.06 -3.03
CA ARG A 85 -6.58 1.41 -4.19
C ARG A 85 -5.25 0.82 -3.77
N TYR A 86 -4.88 -0.32 -4.37
CA TYR A 86 -3.65 -1.03 -4.03
C TYR A 86 -2.76 -1.10 -5.26
N SER A 87 -1.44 -0.94 -5.09
CA SER A 87 -0.50 -1.18 -6.18
C SER A 87 -0.52 -2.64 -6.63
N ARG A 88 -0.73 -3.57 -5.70
CA ARG A 88 -0.89 -5.00 -5.98
C ARG A 88 -1.68 -5.70 -4.87
N LYS A 89 -2.24 -6.86 -5.19
CA LYS A 89 -2.95 -7.74 -4.26
C LYS A 89 -2.41 -9.17 -4.22
N LYS A 90 -1.33 -9.42 -4.96
CA LYS A 90 -0.67 -10.73 -5.09
C LYS A 90 0.84 -10.55 -5.00
N ASN A 91 1.53 -11.63 -4.69
CA ASN A 91 2.99 -11.74 -4.60
C ASN A 91 3.43 -12.96 -5.41
N GLY A 92 4.65 -12.98 -5.91
CA GLY A 92 5.15 -14.15 -6.66
C GLY A 92 5.95 -13.81 -7.91
N PRO A 93 6.38 -14.84 -8.66
CA PRO A 93 6.13 -16.27 -8.43
C PRO A 93 6.94 -16.85 -7.26
N TYR A 94 6.41 -17.89 -6.63
CA TYR A 94 7.16 -18.76 -5.71
C TYR A 94 7.07 -20.22 -6.22
N PRO A 95 8.19 -20.98 -6.24
CA PRO A 95 9.55 -20.49 -6.01
C PRO A 95 9.98 -19.51 -7.11
N TYR A 96 10.81 -18.53 -6.76
CA TYR A 96 11.49 -17.70 -7.76
C TYR A 96 12.41 -18.58 -8.60
N ARG A 97 12.43 -18.34 -9.91
CA ARG A 97 13.35 -18.96 -10.86
C ARG A 97 13.93 -17.87 -11.73
N GLU A 98 15.26 -17.75 -11.70
CA GLU A 98 15.98 -16.79 -12.53
C GLU A 98 15.78 -17.11 -14.02
N GLY A 99 15.50 -16.07 -14.81
CA GLY A 99 15.24 -16.18 -16.25
C GLY A 99 13.86 -16.71 -16.61
N ALA A 100 12.98 -16.96 -15.62
CA ALA A 100 11.59 -17.30 -15.91
C ALA A 100 10.86 -16.08 -16.48
N SER A 101 10.01 -16.29 -17.49
CA SER A 101 9.25 -15.22 -18.15
C SER A 101 8.33 -14.42 -17.23
N ASN A 102 8.04 -14.94 -16.03
CA ASN A 102 7.19 -14.33 -15.02
C ASN A 102 7.94 -13.96 -13.73
N GLU A 103 9.27 -14.00 -13.70
CA GLU A 103 10.07 -13.85 -12.48
C GLU A 103 9.79 -12.53 -11.72
N PHE A 104 9.37 -11.48 -12.44
CA PHE A 104 9.01 -10.16 -11.88
C PHE A 104 7.53 -9.82 -12.03
N ARG A 105 6.64 -10.80 -12.21
CA ARG A 105 5.22 -10.61 -12.57
C ARG A 105 4.45 -9.57 -11.74
N TYR A 106 4.76 -9.45 -10.45
CA TYR A 106 4.08 -8.51 -9.56
C TYR A 106 4.95 -7.34 -9.11
N ASN A 107 6.19 -7.25 -9.61
CA ASN A 107 6.97 -6.02 -9.48
C ASN A 107 6.33 -4.95 -10.36
N ARG A 108 6.28 -3.74 -9.83
CA ARG A 108 5.75 -2.58 -10.52
C ARG A 108 6.81 -1.49 -10.53
N SER A 109 6.95 -0.81 -11.65
CA SER A 109 7.86 0.32 -11.72
C SER A 109 7.34 1.47 -10.85
N LEU A 110 8.26 2.24 -10.26
CA LEU A 110 7.88 3.42 -9.47
C LEU A 110 7.16 4.46 -10.34
N SER A 111 7.52 4.57 -11.62
CA SER A 111 6.85 5.44 -12.59
C SER A 111 5.39 5.05 -12.84
N GLU A 112 5.08 3.76 -12.96
CA GLU A 112 3.69 3.30 -13.12
C GLU A 112 2.87 3.57 -11.86
N ILE A 113 3.46 3.36 -10.67
CA ILE A 113 2.80 3.65 -9.40
C ILE A 113 2.52 5.15 -9.30
N SER A 114 3.51 6.00 -9.58
CA SER A 114 3.35 7.46 -9.57
C SER A 114 2.25 7.91 -10.52
N ALA A 115 2.29 7.44 -11.77
CA ALA A 115 1.27 7.78 -12.76
C ALA A 115 -0.14 7.32 -12.34
N GLU A 116 -0.26 6.16 -11.70
CA GLU A 116 -1.54 5.66 -11.20
C GLU A 116 -2.06 6.49 -10.02
N VAL A 117 -1.18 6.89 -9.10
CA VAL A 117 -1.51 7.78 -7.97
C VAL A 117 -2.03 9.12 -8.48
N ASP A 118 -1.32 9.73 -9.42
CA ASP A 118 -1.67 11.02 -10.02
C ASP A 118 -2.98 10.93 -10.80
N THR A 119 -3.11 9.94 -11.69
CA THR A 119 -4.31 9.76 -12.53
C THR A 119 -5.55 9.44 -11.70
N TRP A 120 -5.40 8.71 -10.60
CA TRP A 120 -6.52 8.40 -9.72
C TRP A 120 -6.93 9.59 -8.85
N GLY A 121 -6.01 10.55 -8.68
CA GLY A 121 -6.13 11.67 -7.76
C GLY A 121 -6.24 11.16 -6.33
N ALA A 122 -5.23 10.43 -5.87
CA ALA A 122 -5.17 9.98 -4.48
C ALA A 122 -5.04 11.18 -3.53
N ASP A 123 -5.80 11.19 -2.44
CA ASP A 123 -5.66 12.17 -1.36
C ASP A 123 -4.49 11.81 -0.44
N MET A 124 -4.19 10.50 -0.32
CA MET A 124 -3.06 9.98 0.45
C MET A 124 -2.35 8.88 -0.31
N PHE A 125 -1.02 8.86 -0.23
CA PHE A 125 -0.17 7.77 -0.71
C PHE A 125 0.63 7.19 0.46
N LEU A 126 0.52 5.88 0.67
CA LEU A 126 1.25 5.15 1.71
C LEU A 126 2.03 4.02 1.05
N SER A 127 3.36 4.09 1.10
CA SER A 127 4.25 3.01 0.66
C SER A 127 4.76 2.23 1.85
N ILE A 128 4.45 0.93 1.92
CA ILE A 128 4.84 0.05 3.03
C ILE A 128 6.03 -0.79 2.60
N HIS A 129 7.13 -0.61 3.33
CA HIS A 129 8.39 -1.34 3.16
C HIS A 129 8.84 -1.98 4.48
N SER A 130 9.70 -2.98 4.37
CA SER A 130 10.30 -3.65 5.52
C SER A 130 11.79 -3.73 5.26
N ASN A 131 12.59 -3.16 6.13
CA ASN A 131 14.03 -3.33 6.02
C ASN A 131 14.43 -4.68 6.66
N ALA A 132 15.38 -5.36 6.04
CA ALA A 132 16.15 -6.44 6.65
C ALA A 132 17.61 -6.08 6.41
N THR A 133 18.15 -5.22 7.27
CA THR A 133 19.56 -4.82 7.17
C THR A 133 20.43 -5.94 7.75
N THR A 134 21.42 -6.36 7.00
CA THR A 134 22.52 -7.21 7.47
C THR A 134 23.70 -6.39 7.99
N GLU A 135 23.69 -5.07 7.78
CA GLU A 135 24.76 -4.17 8.19
C GLU A 135 24.23 -3.06 9.11
N GLY A 136 24.89 -2.87 10.26
CA GLY A 136 24.87 -1.62 11.03
C GLY A 136 23.97 -1.55 12.26
N ALA A 137 22.82 -2.23 12.32
CA ALA A 137 21.94 -2.16 13.50
C ALA A 137 21.15 -3.46 13.75
N LEU A 138 21.28 -4.01 14.97
CA LEU A 138 20.50 -5.17 15.43
C LEU A 138 19.09 -4.79 15.94
N ILE A 139 18.73 -3.50 15.89
CA ILE A 139 17.49 -2.96 16.46
C ILE A 139 16.53 -2.63 15.32
N ASN A 140 15.34 -3.23 15.37
CA ASN A 140 14.24 -2.91 14.48
C ASN A 140 13.36 -1.82 15.08
N TYR A 141 13.02 -0.79 14.30
CA TYR A 141 12.09 0.27 14.68
C TYR A 141 11.19 0.66 13.50
N PRO A 142 9.93 1.10 13.74
CA PRO A 142 9.11 1.71 12.71
C PRO A 142 9.72 3.02 12.23
N LEU A 143 9.82 3.19 10.91
CA LEU A 143 10.29 4.41 10.26
C LEU A 143 9.17 4.97 9.36
N PHE A 144 8.89 6.25 9.48
CA PHE A 144 7.96 6.97 8.60
C PHE A 144 8.76 8.00 7.80
N LEU A 145 8.77 7.83 6.48
CA LEU A 145 9.36 8.78 5.55
C LEU A 145 8.24 9.59 4.92
N TYR A 146 8.43 10.91 4.86
CA TYR A 146 7.53 11.83 4.18
C TYR A 146 8.36 12.77 3.31
N ARG A 147 7.72 13.36 2.31
CA ARG A 147 8.38 14.37 1.47
C ARG A 147 8.70 15.59 2.34
N GLY A 148 9.98 15.88 2.49
CA GLY A 148 10.50 17.09 3.11
C GLY A 148 11.50 17.77 2.19
N THR A 149 11.90 18.97 2.57
CA THR A 149 13.05 19.67 2.01
C THR A 149 14.01 19.93 3.15
N ASP A 150 15.30 19.69 2.95
CA ASP A 150 16.35 20.05 3.89
C ASP A 150 16.61 21.56 3.81
N ALA A 151 15.58 22.39 4.04
CA ALA A 151 15.76 23.83 4.07
C ALA A 151 16.67 24.17 5.27
N GLU A 152 17.98 24.13 5.04
CA GLU A 152 18.90 25.10 5.62
C GLU A 152 18.65 26.42 4.88
N ASP A 153 18.63 27.52 5.63
CA ASP A 153 18.37 28.89 5.16
C ASP A 153 19.14 29.28 3.88
#